data_AF-A0A834GJ98-F1
#
_entry.id   AF-A0A834GJ98-F1
#
_cell.length_a   1.000
_cell.length_b   1.000
_cell.length_c   1.000
_cell.angle_alpha   90.00
_cell.angle_beta   90.00
_cell.angle_gamma   90.00
#
_symmetry.space_group_name_H-M   'P 1'
#
loop_
_entity.id
_entity.type
_entity.pdbx_description
1 polymer ?
#
loop_
_entity_poly.entity_id
_entity_poly.type
_entity_poly.pdbx_seq_one_letter_code
_entity_poly.pdbx_strand_id
1 'polypeptide(L)'
;MLRPEKIGINSLEDVFDMFCRGVSLYGPFWDHVLGYWKESLDKPNKVIFLKYEEMKENPNLHLRRLAELLGCPFLPEEEASGLGNEILRLCSFDNLSNLEVGNSGKLLTGEPNKAFFRRGSLVLLPNFSFSACYF
;
A
#
# COMPACT_ATOMS: atom_id res chain seq x y z
N MET A 1 12.01 9.36 -14.73
CA MET A 1 12.40 8.11 -15.43
C MET A 1 11.40 7.91 -16.57
N LEU A 2 11.83 7.96 -17.82
CA LEU A 2 10.94 7.84 -18.99
C LEU A 2 10.55 6.36 -19.18
N ARG A 3 9.25 6.10 -19.36
CA ARG A 3 8.73 4.76 -19.67
C ARG A 3 9.27 4.35 -21.04
N PRO A 4 10.00 3.24 -21.19
CA PRO A 4 10.48 2.82 -22.50
C PRO A 4 9.30 2.50 -23.43
N GLU A 5 9.36 3.00 -24.67
CA GLU A 5 8.27 2.91 -25.65
C GLU A 5 8.00 1.49 -26.19
N LYS A 6 8.83 0.50 -25.84
CA LYS A 6 8.62 -0.92 -26.18
C LYS A 6 9.02 -1.82 -25.02
N ILE A 7 8.04 -2.18 -24.21
CA ILE A 7 8.15 -3.35 -23.34
C ILE A 7 7.80 -4.54 -24.24
N GLY A 8 8.81 -5.28 -24.71
CA GLY A 8 8.58 -6.67 -25.11
C GLY A 8 7.89 -7.38 -23.96
N ILE A 9 6.98 -8.31 -24.23
CA ILE A 9 6.32 -9.08 -23.17
C ILE A 9 7.39 -9.94 -22.51
N ASN A 10 8.01 -9.43 -21.45
CA ASN A 10 8.95 -10.17 -20.62
C ASN A 10 8.16 -11.29 -19.93
N SER A 11 8.78 -12.47 -19.81
CA SER A 11 8.22 -13.54 -19.00
C SER A 11 8.16 -13.12 -17.52
N LEU A 12 7.37 -13.84 -16.71
CA LEU A 12 7.34 -13.57 -15.27
C LEU A 12 8.72 -13.77 -14.64
N GLU A 13 9.45 -14.76 -15.13
CA GLU A 13 10.81 -15.12 -14.72
C GLU A 13 11.80 -13.99 -15.03
N ASP A 14 11.71 -13.39 -16.22
CA ASP A 14 12.55 -12.25 -16.61
C ASP A 14 12.28 -11.02 -15.73
N VAL A 15 11.00 -10.70 -15.51
CA VAL A 15 10.61 -9.57 -14.65
C VAL A 15 11.04 -9.80 -13.20
N PHE A 16 10.97 -11.04 -12.73
CA PHE A 16 11.42 -11.42 -11.40
C PHE A 16 12.95 -11.31 -11.26
N ASP A 17 13.73 -11.79 -12.24
CA ASP A 17 15.20 -11.60 -12.25
C ASP A 17 15.56 -10.11 -12.22
N MET A 18 14.91 -9.31 -13.07
CA MET A 18 15.10 -7.86 -13.10
C MET A 18 14.81 -7.23 -11.73
N PHE A 19 13.69 -7.61 -11.08
CA PHE A 19 13.34 -7.13 -9.75
C PHE A 19 14.40 -7.52 -8.70
N CYS A 20 14.85 -8.78 -8.67
CA CYS A 20 15.88 -9.26 -7.76
C CYS A 20 17.20 -8.51 -7.93
N ARG A 21 17.52 -8.09 -9.15
CA ARG A 21 18.70 -7.27 -9.48
C ARG A 21 18.51 -5.78 -9.22
N GLY A 22 17.36 -5.37 -8.69
CA GLY A 22 17.01 -3.97 -8.43
C GLY A 22 16.61 -3.17 -9.66
N VAL A 23 16.45 -3.81 -10.82
CA VAL A 23 16.02 -3.19 -12.09
C VAL A 23 14.49 -3.18 -12.14
N SER A 24 13.89 -2.33 -11.32
CA SER A 24 12.44 -2.12 -11.27
C SER A 24 12.10 -0.64 -11.21
N LEU A 25 10.84 -0.30 -11.46
CA LEU A 25 10.35 1.05 -11.20
C LEU A 25 10.56 1.37 -9.70
N TYR A 26 11.22 2.49 -9.41
CA TYR A 26 11.62 2.91 -8.05
C TYR A 26 12.53 1.94 -7.29
N GLY A 27 13.18 0.99 -7.99
CA GLY A 27 14.14 0.06 -7.39
C GLY A 27 15.50 0.70 -7.07
N PRO A 28 16.34 0.02 -6.26
CA PRO A 28 16.13 -1.31 -5.69
C PRO A 28 15.13 -1.34 -4.52
N PHE A 29 14.30 -2.39 -4.47
CA PHE A 29 13.23 -2.52 -3.47
C PHE A 29 13.74 -2.45 -2.02
N TRP A 30 14.81 -3.18 -1.71
CA TRP A 30 15.35 -3.24 -0.35
C TRP A 30 15.92 -1.90 0.10
N ASP A 31 16.60 -1.17 -0.78
CA ASP A 31 17.13 0.16 -0.47
C ASP A 31 15.98 1.14 -0.19
N HIS A 32 14.90 1.06 -0.97
CA HIS A 32 13.70 1.85 -0.75
C HIS A 32 13.08 1.56 0.63
N VAL A 33 12.83 0.28 0.95
CA VAL A 33 12.27 -0.15 2.24
C VAL A 33 13.16 0.27 3.41
N LEU A 34 14.47 -0.01 3.33
CA LEU A 34 15.42 0.32 4.38
C LEU A 34 15.58 1.83 4.57
N GLY A 35 15.50 2.61 3.50
CA GLY A 35 15.53 4.07 3.56
C GLY A 35 14.37 4.62 4.40
N TYR A 36 13.14 4.24 4.07
CA TYR A 36 11.95 4.69 4.81
C TYR A 36 11.87 4.13 6.23
N TRP A 37 12.35 2.91 6.43
CA TRP A 37 12.49 2.36 7.78
C TRP A 37 13.40 3.27 8.63
N LYS A 38 14.57 3.65 8.11
CA LYS A 38 15.55 4.46 8.86
C LYS A 38 14.98 5.83 9.19
N GLU A 39 14.35 6.44 8.20
CA GLU A 39 13.69 7.73 8.37
C GLU A 39 12.58 7.67 9.44
N SER A 40 11.83 6.56 9.53
CA SER A 40 10.80 6.37 10.57
C SER A 40 11.37 6.31 11.98
N LEU A 41 12.60 5.82 12.14
CA LEU A 41 13.30 5.87 13.43
C LEU A 41 13.87 7.24 13.76
N ASP A 42 14.42 7.93 12.76
CA ASP A 42 15.02 9.25 12.96
C ASP A 42 13.96 10.33 13.19
N LYS A 43 12.76 10.16 12.59
CA LYS A 43 11.66 11.13 12.65
C LYS A 43 10.30 10.46 12.95
N PRO A 44 10.13 9.82 14.11
CA PRO A 44 8.93 9.04 14.44
C PRO A 44 7.64 9.88 14.50
N ASN A 45 7.76 11.19 14.75
CA ASN A 45 6.62 12.13 14.77
C ASN A 45 6.26 12.67 13.37
N LYS A 46 6.98 12.27 12.32
CA LYS A 46 6.76 12.74 10.94
C LYS A 46 6.61 11.59 9.95
N VAL A 47 7.20 10.43 10.23
CA VAL A 47 7.21 9.27 9.34
C VAL A 47 6.77 8.05 10.13
N ILE A 48 5.69 7.42 9.68
CA ILE A 48 5.25 6.11 10.17
C ILE A 48 5.61 5.03 9.16
N PHE A 49 6.28 3.98 9.63
CA PHE A 49 6.55 2.80 8.81
C PHE A 49 5.47 1.75 9.04
N LEU A 50 4.73 1.40 7.98
CA LEU A 50 3.60 0.48 8.03
C LEU A 50 3.85 -0.75 7.16
N LYS A 51 3.59 -1.93 7.73
CA LYS A 51 3.62 -3.19 7.00
C LYS A 51 2.21 -3.59 6.59
N TYR A 52 2.06 -4.09 5.36
CA TYR A 52 0.75 -4.47 4.83
C TYR A 52 0.08 -5.57 5.67
N GLU A 53 0.88 -6.54 6.11
CA GLU A 53 0.44 -7.67 6.91
C GLU A 53 -0.10 -7.22 8.28
N GLU A 54 0.64 -6.36 8.97
CA GLU A 54 0.25 -5.83 10.28
C GLU A 54 -1.02 -4.95 10.17
N MET A 55 -1.15 -4.16 9.11
CA MET A 55 -2.37 -3.37 8.86
C MET A 55 -3.60 -4.23 8.59
N LYS A 56 -3.43 -5.40 7.97
CA LYS A 56 -4.54 -6.35 7.79
C LYS A 56 -4.89 -7.07 9.08
N GLU A 57 -3.90 -7.39 9.91
CA GLU A 57 -4.10 -8.09 11.18
C GLU A 57 -4.76 -7.18 12.22
N ASN A 58 -4.33 -5.93 12.34
CA ASN A 58 -4.85 -4.99 13.33
C ASN A 58 -5.14 -3.60 12.74
N PRO A 59 -6.15 -3.48 11.84
CA PRO A 59 -6.41 -2.24 11.12
C PRO A 59 -6.76 -1.06 12.03
N ASN A 60 -7.46 -1.30 13.16
CA ASN A 60 -7.83 -0.26 14.11
C ASN A 60 -6.61 0.37 14.80
N LEU A 61 -5.62 -0.45 15.21
CA LEU A 61 -4.39 0.06 15.80
C LEU A 61 -3.63 0.97 14.84
N HIS A 62 -3.51 0.56 13.58
CA HIS A 62 -2.79 1.33 12.56
C HIS A 62 -3.55 2.59 12.14
N LEU A 63 -4.89 2.55 12.08
CA LEU A 63 -5.72 3.72 11.83
C LEU A 63 -5.54 4.79 12.91
N ARG A 64 -5.52 4.40 14.20
CA ARG A 64 -5.26 5.32 15.31
C ARG A 64 -3.89 5.96 15.21
N ARG A 65 -2.84 5.17 14.97
CA ARG A 65 -1.47 5.68 14.79
C ARG A 65 -1.34 6.65 13.62
N LEU A 66 -2.04 6.38 12.51
CA LEU A 66 -2.10 7.30 11.37
C LEU A 66 -2.80 8.62 11.73
N ALA A 67 -3.94 8.53 12.44
CA ALA A 67 -4.70 9.69 12.88
C ALA A 67 -3.86 10.58 13.84
N GLU A 68 -3.14 9.97 14.78
CA GLU A 68 -2.18 10.65 15.66
C GLU A 68 -1.08 11.37 14.88
N LEU A 69 -0.45 10.70 13.89
CA LEU A 69 0.60 11.29 13.07
C LEU A 69 0.10 12.49 12.25
N LEU A 70 -1.13 12.42 11.74
CA LEU A 70 -1.77 13.49 10.98
C LEU A 70 -2.25 14.65 11.88
N GLY A 71 -2.12 14.54 13.20
CA GLY A 71 -2.59 15.56 14.15
C GLY A 71 -4.10 15.56 14.37
N CYS A 72 -4.77 14.46 14.05
CA CYS A 72 -6.22 14.27 14.17
C CYS A 72 -6.55 13.04 15.03
N PRO A 73 -6.08 12.93 16.28
CA PRO A 73 -6.38 11.77 17.12
C PRO A 73 -7.89 11.65 17.37
N PHE A 74 -8.39 10.42 17.42
CA PHE A 74 -9.80 10.17 17.72
C PHE A 74 -10.15 10.62 19.15
N LEU A 75 -11.28 11.30 19.28
CA LEU A 75 -11.87 11.64 20.57
C LEU A 75 -12.58 10.42 21.18
N PRO A 76 -12.70 10.32 22.52
CA PRO A 76 -13.41 9.22 23.16
C PRO A 76 -14.84 9.01 22.64
N GLU A 77 -15.54 10.11 22.30
CA GLU A 77 -16.89 10.07 21.75
C GLU A 77 -16.90 9.49 20.34
N GLU A 78 -15.90 9.80 19.52
CA GLU A 78 -15.76 9.26 18.16
C GLU A 78 -15.43 7.77 18.20
N GLU A 79 -14.57 7.34 19.14
CA GLU A 79 -14.31 5.92 19.37
C GLU A 79 -15.56 5.17 19.82
N ALA A 80 -16.31 5.73 20.77
CA ALA A 80 -17.55 5.16 21.27
C ALA A 80 -18.63 5.08 20.18
N SER A 81 -18.66 6.05 19.26
CA SER A 81 -19.57 6.05 18.11
C SER A 81 -19.22 5.00 17.05
N GLY A 82 -18.02 4.43 17.11
CA GLY A 82 -17.51 3.48 16.11
C GLY A 82 -17.02 4.14 14.83
N LEU A 83 -16.69 5.44 14.83
CA LEU A 83 -16.20 6.17 13.66
C LEU A 83 -15.00 5.48 12.99
N GLY A 84 -14.07 4.95 13.78
CA GLY A 84 -12.93 4.18 13.27
C GLY A 84 -13.36 2.96 12.45
N ASN A 85 -14.37 2.21 12.91
CA ASN A 85 -14.89 1.06 12.18
C ASN A 85 -15.59 1.49 10.88
N GLU A 86 -16.27 2.63 10.87
CA GLU A 86 -16.90 3.17 9.66
C GLU A 86 -15.86 3.59 8.62
N ILE A 87 -14.78 4.26 9.03
CA ILE A 87 -13.65 4.57 8.15
C ILE A 87 -13.05 3.29 7.56
N LEU A 88 -12.79 2.28 8.40
CA LEU A 88 -12.27 0.99 7.93
C LEU A 88 -13.22 0.30 6.93
N ARG A 89 -14.53 0.38 7.16
CA ARG A 89 -15.54 -0.16 6.24
C ARG A 89 -15.49 0.55 4.89
N LEU A 90 -15.46 1.89 4.90
CA LEU A 90 -15.40 2.71 3.69
C LEU A 90 -14.11 2.50 2.90
N CYS A 91 -12.99 2.36 3.59
CA CYS A 91 -11.66 2.13 2.99
C CYS A 91 -11.33 0.65 2.77
N SER A 92 -12.27 -0.27 3.04
CA SER A 92 -12.03 -1.70 2.86
C SER A 92 -11.82 -2.05 1.39
N PHE A 93 -11.03 -3.11 1.15
CA PHE A 93 -10.80 -3.60 -0.21
C PHE A 93 -12.13 -3.90 -0.92
N ASP A 94 -13.04 -4.61 -0.25
CA ASP A 94 -14.33 -5.00 -0.82
C ASP A 94 -15.21 -3.79 -1.14
N ASN A 95 -15.21 -2.76 -0.30
CA ASN A 95 -15.96 -1.54 -0.59
C ASN A 95 -15.35 -0.81 -1.79
N LEU A 96 -14.04 -0.55 -1.76
CA LEU A 96 -13.34 0.23 -2.79
C LEU A 96 -13.30 -0.47 -4.16
N SER A 97 -13.17 -1.80 -4.19
CA SER A 97 -13.14 -2.57 -5.44
C SER A 97 -14.49 -2.62 -6.15
N ASN A 98 -15.59 -2.40 -5.41
CA ASN A 98 -16.95 -2.48 -5.93
C ASN A 98 -17.55 -1.10 -6.28
N LEU A 99 -16.87 0.01 -5.99
CA LEU A 99 -17.32 1.35 -6.40
C LEU A 99 -17.36 1.48 -7.93
N GLU A 100 -18.38 2.15 -8.46
CA GLU A 100 -18.54 2.36 -9.91
C GLU A 100 -17.31 3.04 -10.55
N VAL A 101 -16.69 3.97 -9.82
CA VAL A 101 -15.44 4.65 -10.21
C VAL A 101 -14.26 3.66 -10.26
N GLY A 102 -14.22 2.67 -9.36
CA GLY A 102 -13.22 1.59 -9.37
C GLY A 102 -13.37 0.65 -10.56
N ASN A 103 -14.60 0.45 -11.06
CA ASN A 103 -14.90 -0.50 -12.15
C ASN A 103 -14.86 0.11 -13.56
N SER A 104 -15.16 1.40 -13.72
CA SER A 104 -15.30 2.05 -15.03
C SER A 104 -14.29 3.19 -15.30
N GLY A 105 -13.62 3.69 -14.26
CA GLY A 105 -12.67 4.80 -14.39
C GLY A 105 -11.29 4.39 -14.93
N LYS A 106 -10.53 5.38 -15.39
CA LYS A 106 -9.13 5.24 -15.80
C LYS A 106 -8.31 6.38 -15.22
N LEU A 107 -7.04 6.13 -14.93
CA LEU A 107 -6.07 7.19 -14.63
C LEU A 107 -5.82 8.07 -15.85
N LEU A 108 -5.30 9.27 -15.61
CA LEU A 108 -4.83 10.18 -16.65
C LEU A 108 -3.74 9.53 -17.53
N THR A 109 -3.00 8.56 -16.96
CA THR A 109 -1.97 7.77 -17.64
C THR A 109 -2.53 6.60 -18.47
N GLY A 110 -3.85 6.37 -18.42
CA GLY A 110 -4.58 5.41 -19.26
C GLY A 110 -4.90 4.07 -18.61
N GLU A 111 -4.29 3.75 -17.47
CA GLU A 111 -4.54 2.51 -16.74
C GLU A 111 -5.96 2.47 -16.16
N PRO A 112 -6.71 1.36 -16.32
CA PRO A 112 -8.05 1.24 -15.76
C PRO A 112 -7.99 1.08 -14.24
N ASN A 113 -8.93 1.69 -13.52
CA ASN A 113 -8.97 1.70 -12.06
C ASN A 113 -9.04 0.27 -11.48
N LYS A 114 -9.69 -0.66 -12.18
CA LYS A 114 -9.74 -2.08 -11.77
C LYS A 114 -8.36 -2.75 -11.69
N ALA A 115 -7.34 -2.24 -12.38
CA ALA A 115 -5.99 -2.79 -12.32
C ALA A 115 -5.36 -2.67 -10.92
N PHE A 116 -5.84 -1.73 -10.10
CA PHE A 116 -5.38 -1.53 -8.72
C PHE A 116 -6.01 -2.50 -7.72
N PHE A 117 -7.10 -3.20 -8.09
CA PHE A 117 -7.82 -4.13 -7.22
C PHE A 117 -7.72 -5.56 -7.74
N ARG A 118 -6.74 -6.34 -7.24
CA ARG A 118 -6.49 -7.72 -7.71
C ARG A 118 -7.14 -8.80 -6.84
N ARG A 119 -6.63 -9.01 -5.63
CA ARG A 119 -7.17 -10.00 -4.67
C ARG A 119 -7.27 -9.48 -3.23
N GLY A 120 -6.47 -8.46 -2.88
CA GLY A 120 -6.50 -7.88 -1.54
C GLY A 120 -6.26 -8.90 -0.43
N SER A 121 -5.52 -9.98 -0.69
CA SER A 121 -5.31 -11.09 0.25
C SER A 121 -3.82 -11.26 0.57
N LEU A 122 -3.53 -11.72 1.79
CA LEU A 122 -2.19 -12.16 2.16
C LEU A 122 -1.90 -13.48 1.44
N VAL A 123 -0.81 -13.51 0.69
CA VAL A 123 -0.28 -14.75 0.12
C VAL A 123 1.10 -14.91 0.70
N LEU A 124 1.27 -15.94 1.53
CA LEU A 124 2.58 -16.39 1.96
C LEU A 124 3.24 -17.01 0.73
N LEU A 125 4.06 -16.25 0.03
CA LEU A 125 5.07 -16.85 -0.81
C LEU A 125 6.11 -17.43 0.14
N PRO A 126 6.44 -18.73 0.06
CA PRO A 126 7.32 -19.39 1.04
C PRO A 126 8.72 -18.77 1.15
N ASN A 127 9.08 -17.83 0.26
CA ASN A 127 10.34 -17.07 0.28
C ASN A 127 10.17 -15.54 0.16
N PHE A 128 8.94 -14.99 0.18
CA PHE A 128 8.72 -13.55 -0.07
C PHE A 128 7.61 -12.96 0.81
N SER A 129 7.98 -12.22 1.85
CA SER A 129 7.08 -11.23 2.47
C SER A 129 7.21 -9.93 1.68
N PHE A 130 6.30 -9.70 0.73
CA PHE A 130 6.21 -8.40 0.06
C PHE A 130 5.52 -7.41 0.99
N SER A 131 6.32 -6.69 1.78
CA SER A 131 5.82 -5.61 2.63
C SER A 131 6.23 -4.25 2.06
N ALA A 132 5.25 -3.51 1.56
CA ALA A 132 5.17 -2.06 1.59
C ALA A 132 3.80 -1.65 1.05
N CYS A 133 2.98 -1.04 1.90
CA CYS A 133 1.94 -0.15 1.38
C CYS A 133 2.64 1.10 0.88
N TYR A 134 2.70 1.25 -0.45
CA TYR A 134 3.02 2.53 -1.06
C TYR A 134 1.84 3.48 -0.82
N PHE A 135 2.12 4.62 -0.19
CA PHE A 135 1.46 5.89 -0.47
C PHE A 135 2.47 6.77 -1.19
#